data_AF-A0A6L9EXS4-F1
#
_entry.id   AF-A0A6L9EXS4-F1
#
_cell.length_a   1.000
_cell.length_b   1.000
_cell.length_c   1.000
_cell.angle_alpha   90.00
_cell.angle_beta   90.00
_cell.angle_gamma   90.00
#
_symmetry.space_group_name_H-M   'P 1'
#
loop_
_entity.id
_entity.type
_entity.pdbx_description
1 polymer ?
#
loop_
_entity_poly.entity_id
_entity_poly.type
_entity_poly.pdbx_seq_one_letter_code
_entity_poly.pdbx_strand_id
1 'polypeptide(L)'
;MKKLTTRLFVVLCMMVIINITLLFFMFMKPSELQKFKEIDVERINIVEADGTLKIALFNSNRLRKGLDGDKRQGTGTISGMFFYNEEGYETGGLVFDGKKIESGQYAGSGLMFDGYRQDQTIALQHNERKDSTGSYYEDGLKIMSRPDVSDVKEEYEYYALKYPEIFGDENTPRLSKAKIDSIEFELSKYNKVAQRRLFLGSKRGDRGEGWFDESGLYIKNKYGKDMIRIYVDKNNIPKFEVMDTLGEIVRYNLIPE
;
A
#
# COMPACT_ATOMS: atom_id res chain seq x y z
N MET A 1 42.52 47.68 50.17
CA MET A 1 42.35 46.25 49.84
C MET A 1 40.89 45.81 49.78
N LYS A 2 40.07 45.90 50.86
CA LYS A 2 38.66 45.45 50.86
C LYS A 2 37.77 46.00 49.73
N LYS A 3 37.87 47.31 49.40
CA LYS A 3 37.09 47.89 48.28
C LYS A 3 37.49 47.35 46.91
N LEU A 4 38.76 46.96 46.71
CA LEU A 4 39.26 46.41 45.45
C LEU A 4 38.80 44.95 45.29
N THR A 5 38.84 44.15 46.36
CA THR A 5 38.32 42.78 46.35
C THR A 5 36.81 42.72 46.17
N THR A 6 36.04 43.61 46.79
CA THR A 6 34.59 43.71 46.56
C THR A 6 34.27 44.09 45.11
N ARG A 7 35.00 45.06 44.52
CA ARG A 7 34.81 45.43 43.11
C ARG A 7 35.15 44.28 42.16
N LEU A 8 36.23 43.56 42.41
CA LEU A 8 36.64 42.40 41.61
C LEU A 8 35.61 41.26 41.70
N PHE A 9 35.09 40.98 42.90
CA PHE A 9 34.04 39.99 43.11
C PHE A 9 32.75 40.32 42.36
N VAL A 10 32.31 41.59 42.42
CA VAL A 10 31.12 42.06 41.68
C VAL A 10 31.31 41.93 40.17
N VAL A 11 32.50 42.25 39.64
CA VAL A 11 32.81 42.06 38.21
C VAL A 11 32.78 40.58 37.81
N LEU A 12 33.35 39.69 38.62
CA LEU A 12 33.30 38.24 38.40
C LEU A 12 31.87 37.70 38.39
N CYS A 13 31.04 38.10 39.36
CA CYS A 13 29.62 37.72 39.40
C CYS A 13 28.85 38.22 38.16
N MET A 14 29.10 39.47 37.73
CA MET A 14 28.47 40.00 36.51
C MET A 14 28.92 39.24 35.26
N MET A 15 30.20 38.87 35.15
CA MET A 15 30.68 38.05 34.04
C MET A 15 30.03 36.66 34.04
N VAL A 16 29.90 36.02 35.20
CA VAL A 16 29.24 34.71 35.31
C VAL A 16 27.77 34.81 34.89
N ILE A 17 27.05 35.83 35.38
CA ILE A 17 25.63 36.05 35.02
C ILE A 17 25.51 36.26 33.52
N ILE A 18 26.33 37.14 32.92
CA ILE A 18 26.33 37.41 31.48
C ILE A 18 26.56 36.12 30.69
N ASN A 19 27.56 35.31 31.06
CA ASN A 19 27.86 34.05 30.37
C ASN A 19 26.70 33.04 30.50
N ILE A 20 26.05 32.96 31.67
CA ILE A 20 24.88 32.10 31.88
C ILE A 20 23.70 32.55 31.02
N THR A 21 23.40 33.85 30.97
CA THR A 21 22.34 34.38 30.08
C THR A 21 22.66 34.13 28.60
N LEU A 22 23.91 34.31 28.17
CA LEU A 22 24.32 34.04 26.79
C LEU A 22 24.17 32.55 26.44
N LEU A 23 24.55 31.64 27.35
CA LEU A 23 24.28 30.20 27.19
C LEU A 23 22.77 29.95 27.06
N PHE A 24 21.96 30.52 27.94
CA PHE A 24 20.51 30.33 27.96
C PHE A 24 19.86 30.77 26.63
N PHE A 25 20.25 31.93 26.08
CA PHE A 25 19.77 32.38 24.76
C PHE A 25 20.25 31.50 23.60
N MET A 26 21.42 30.87 23.71
CA MET A 26 21.91 29.91 22.72
C MET A 26 21.04 28.64 22.66
N PHE A 27 20.52 28.19 23.81
CA PHE A 27 19.61 27.05 23.90
C PHE A 27 18.14 27.41 23.62
N MET A 28 17.77 28.68 23.74
CA MET A 28 16.42 29.20 23.44
C MET A 28 16.27 29.74 22.02
N LYS A 29 17.09 29.30 21.07
CA LYS A 29 16.87 29.67 19.66
C LYS A 29 15.52 29.11 19.20
N PRO A 30 14.55 29.95 18.79
CA PRO A 30 13.29 29.46 18.24
C PRO A 30 13.58 28.57 17.03
N SER A 31 12.73 27.57 16.78
CA SER A 31 12.90 26.75 15.58
C SER A 31 12.65 27.63 14.36
N GLU A 32 13.73 28.05 13.72
CA GLU A 32 13.64 28.72 12.44
C GLU A 32 13.27 27.69 11.37
N LEU A 33 12.46 28.10 10.40
CA LEU A 33 12.16 27.26 9.24
C LEU A 33 13.45 26.95 8.50
N GLN A 34 13.85 25.68 8.50
CA GLN A 34 15.03 25.22 7.77
C GLN A 34 14.70 25.17 6.28
N LYS A 35 15.60 25.74 5.47
CA LYS A 35 15.53 25.65 4.01
C LYS A 35 16.70 24.79 3.54
N PHE A 36 16.37 23.76 2.78
CA PHE A 36 17.35 22.89 2.15
C PHE A 36 17.27 23.07 0.64
N LYS A 37 18.42 22.95 -0.03
CA LYS A 37 18.45 22.79 -1.48
C LYS A 37 18.12 21.35 -1.88
N GLU A 38 18.71 20.40 -1.15
CA GLU A 38 18.54 18.95 -1.31
C GLU A 38 18.78 18.27 0.04
N ILE A 39 18.20 17.09 0.23
CA ILE A 39 18.40 16.25 1.42
C ILE A 39 18.61 14.79 0.99
N ASP A 40 19.76 14.23 1.36
CA ASP A 40 20.08 12.82 1.19
C ASP A 40 19.89 12.09 2.51
N VAL A 41 18.77 11.40 2.65
CA VAL A 41 18.39 10.70 3.87
C VAL A 41 17.71 9.38 3.55
N GLU A 42 17.79 8.42 4.47
CA GLU A 42 17.13 7.12 4.29
C GLU A 42 15.64 7.16 4.65
N ARG A 43 15.22 8.12 5.50
CA ARG A 43 13.84 8.26 5.96
C ARG A 43 13.52 9.69 6.44
N ILE A 44 12.30 10.15 6.16
CA ILE A 44 11.71 11.37 6.70
C ILE A 44 10.39 10.99 7.39
N ASN A 45 10.18 11.47 8.61
CA ASN A 45 8.91 11.30 9.35
C ASN A 45 8.24 12.66 9.55
N ILE A 46 6.93 12.71 9.32
CA ILE A 46 6.06 13.79 9.78
C ILE A 46 5.28 13.26 10.97
N VAL A 47 5.42 13.95 12.11
CA VAL A 47 4.87 13.53 13.40
C VAL A 47 4.04 14.64 14.04
N GLU A 48 3.06 14.25 14.83
CA GLU A 48 2.34 15.14 15.76
C GLU A 48 3.23 15.55 16.94
N ALA A 49 2.76 16.52 17.72
CA ALA A 49 3.46 17.00 18.92
C ALA A 49 3.67 15.92 19.99
N ASP A 50 2.79 14.92 20.04
CA ASP A 50 2.90 13.76 20.94
C ASP A 50 3.80 12.64 20.40
N GLY A 51 4.34 12.80 19.19
CA GLY A 51 5.17 11.82 18.50
C GLY A 51 4.42 10.84 17.60
N THR A 52 3.09 10.96 17.48
CA THR A 52 2.28 10.12 16.59
C THR A 52 2.71 10.33 15.14
N LEU A 53 3.06 9.25 14.44
CA LEU A 53 3.48 9.30 13.04
C LEU A 53 2.28 9.57 12.13
N LYS A 54 2.44 10.45 11.13
CA LYS A 54 1.40 10.82 10.14
C LYS A 54 1.78 10.51 8.71
N ILE A 55 3.04 10.77 8.36
CA ILE A 55 3.58 10.44 7.05
C ILE A 55 5.01 9.94 7.23
N ALA A 56 5.38 8.92 6.47
CA ALA A 56 6.75 8.45 6.41
C ALA A 56 7.22 8.27 4.97
N LEU A 57 8.28 8.96 4.56
CA LEU A 57 9.01 8.69 3.33
C LEU A 57 10.22 7.82 3.67
N PHE A 58 10.43 6.71 2.94
CA PHE A 58 11.46 5.72 3.30
C PHE A 58 12.05 5.00 2.09
N ASN A 59 13.31 4.57 2.23
CA ASN A 59 13.92 3.57 1.35
C ASN A 59 13.57 2.14 1.80
N SER A 60 13.95 1.14 1.00
CA SER A 60 13.67 -0.28 1.25
C SER A 60 14.26 -0.85 2.53
N ASN A 61 15.33 -0.24 3.07
CA ASN A 61 15.96 -0.66 4.33
C ASN A 61 15.37 0.04 5.56
N ARG A 62 14.53 1.06 5.38
CA ARG A 62 13.92 1.86 6.46
C ARG A 62 12.39 1.78 6.48
N LEU A 63 11.84 0.73 5.88
CA LEU A 63 10.45 0.34 6.06
C LEU A 63 10.21 -0.02 7.54
N ARG A 64 9.46 0.83 8.24
CA ARG A 64 8.89 0.52 9.55
C ARG A 64 7.39 0.41 9.37
N LYS A 65 6.86 -0.78 9.62
CA LYS A 65 5.42 -0.98 9.66
C LYS A 65 4.91 -0.33 10.97
N GLY A 66 3.71 0.28 10.95
CA GLY A 66 3.15 1.07 12.06
C GLY A 66 2.86 0.26 13.33
N LEU A 67 1.95 0.71 14.19
CA LEU A 67 1.64 0.03 15.47
C LEU A 67 1.27 -1.46 15.34
N ASP A 68 0.62 -1.87 14.25
CA ASP A 68 0.31 -3.29 13.95
C ASP A 68 1.33 -3.95 13.00
N GLY A 69 2.47 -3.30 12.81
CA GLY A 69 3.44 -3.64 11.79
C GLY A 69 4.13 -4.99 11.96
N ASP A 70 4.36 -5.39 13.21
CA ASP A 70 4.93 -6.69 13.55
C ASP A 70 3.91 -7.84 13.32
N LYS A 71 2.62 -7.51 13.24
CA LYS A 71 1.54 -8.49 12.98
C LYS A 71 1.24 -8.66 11.49
N ARG A 72 1.53 -7.65 10.66
CA ARG A 72 1.38 -7.73 9.20
C ARG A 72 2.63 -8.36 8.58
N GLN A 73 2.59 -9.66 8.31
CA GLN A 73 3.67 -10.37 7.62
C GLN A 73 3.80 -9.91 6.15
N GLY A 74 5.04 -9.85 5.64
CA GLY A 74 5.34 -9.44 4.27
C GLY A 74 6.77 -8.92 4.15
N THR A 75 7.58 -9.58 3.32
CA THR A 75 8.99 -9.30 3.04
C THR A 75 9.11 -8.43 1.79
N GLY A 76 8.71 -7.17 1.88
CA GLY A 76 8.81 -6.23 0.76
C GLY A 76 10.13 -5.46 0.76
N THR A 77 10.84 -5.42 -0.36
CA THR A 77 11.93 -4.44 -0.62
C THR A 77 11.36 -3.17 -1.23
N ILE A 78 10.25 -2.66 -0.70
CA ILE A 78 9.54 -1.48 -1.23
C ILE A 78 10.14 -0.19 -0.69
N SER A 79 10.17 0.87 -1.50
CA SER A 79 10.40 2.24 -1.06
C SER A 79 9.17 3.10 -1.36
N GLY A 80 9.02 4.22 -0.66
CA GLY A 80 7.90 5.10 -0.91
C GLY A 80 7.46 5.91 0.30
N MET A 81 6.16 6.13 0.39
CA MET A 81 5.49 6.95 1.39
C MET A 81 4.30 6.21 1.99
N PHE A 82 4.20 6.18 3.32
CA PHE A 82 3.03 5.66 4.04
C PHE A 82 2.27 6.78 4.76
N PHE A 83 0.96 6.60 4.85
CA PHE A 83 0.02 7.49 5.53
C PHE A 83 -0.50 6.83 6.80
N TYR A 84 -0.70 7.62 7.85
CA TYR A 84 -1.16 7.12 9.14
C TYR A 84 -2.33 7.97 9.68
N ASN A 85 -3.29 7.31 10.31
CA ASN A 85 -4.48 7.98 10.89
C ASN A 85 -4.20 8.65 12.25
N GLU A 86 -5.25 9.17 12.87
CA GLU A 86 -5.27 9.80 14.21
C GLU A 86 -4.60 8.94 15.29
N GLU A 87 -4.80 7.63 15.22
CA GLU A 87 -4.30 6.65 16.18
C GLU A 87 -2.89 6.12 15.84
N GLY A 88 -2.30 6.54 14.71
CA GLY A 88 -0.99 6.07 14.25
C GLY A 88 -1.01 4.71 13.54
N TYR A 89 -2.18 4.25 13.08
CA TYR A 89 -2.30 3.09 12.20
C TYR A 89 -2.01 3.47 10.76
N GLU A 90 -1.29 2.61 10.04
CA GLU A 90 -1.02 2.79 8.61
C GLU A 90 -2.31 2.57 7.79
N THR A 91 -2.57 3.47 6.84
CA THR A 91 -3.86 3.61 6.12
C THR A 91 -3.70 3.68 4.61
N GLY A 92 -2.62 3.08 4.11
CA GLY A 92 -2.23 3.10 2.72
C GLY A 92 -0.94 3.89 2.48
N GLY A 93 -0.60 4.01 1.21
CA GLY A 93 0.66 4.62 0.81
C GLY A 93 0.88 4.68 -0.69
N LEU A 94 1.94 5.38 -1.06
CA LEU A 94 2.52 5.39 -2.40
C LEU A 94 3.82 4.58 -2.35
N VAL A 95 3.86 3.41 -2.97
CA VAL A 95 5.01 2.51 -2.90
C VAL A 95 5.49 2.08 -4.28
N PHE A 96 6.77 1.75 -4.34
CA PHE A 96 7.47 1.30 -5.52
C PHE A 96 8.36 0.11 -5.19
N ASP A 97 8.44 -0.84 -6.11
CA ASP A 97 9.49 -1.84 -6.18
C ASP A 97 9.86 -2.14 -7.63
N GLY A 98 10.97 -2.86 -7.78
CA GLY A 98 11.39 -3.36 -9.07
C GLY A 98 12.86 -3.66 -9.09
N LYS A 99 13.22 -4.71 -9.82
CA LYS A 99 14.61 -5.05 -10.13
C LYS A 99 14.68 -6.00 -11.31
N LYS A 100 15.87 -6.09 -11.88
CA LYS A 100 16.23 -7.21 -12.76
C LYS A 100 16.31 -8.49 -11.93
N ILE A 101 15.86 -9.58 -12.53
CA ILE A 101 16.06 -10.95 -12.06
C ILE A 101 16.83 -11.72 -13.13
N GLU A 102 17.34 -12.90 -12.80
CA GLU A 102 18.19 -13.69 -13.71
C GLU A 102 17.56 -13.89 -15.10
N SER A 103 16.26 -14.18 -15.14
CA SER A 103 15.50 -14.46 -16.36
C SER A 103 14.69 -13.28 -16.91
N GLY A 104 14.81 -12.08 -16.34
CA GLY A 104 14.02 -10.91 -16.76
C GLY A 104 13.95 -9.79 -15.73
N GLN A 105 12.74 -9.35 -15.39
CA GLN A 105 12.52 -8.26 -14.44
C GLN A 105 11.14 -8.33 -13.78
N TYR A 106 10.99 -7.58 -12.68
CA TYR A 106 9.68 -7.16 -12.21
C TYR A 106 9.72 -5.68 -11.84
N ALA A 107 8.55 -5.04 -11.88
CA ALA A 107 8.33 -3.71 -11.37
C ALA A 107 6.92 -3.62 -10.78
N GLY A 108 6.80 -2.86 -9.69
CA GLY A 108 5.56 -2.66 -8.98
C GLY A 108 5.48 -1.21 -8.56
N SER A 109 4.32 -0.60 -8.73
CA SER A 109 4.03 0.67 -8.07
C SER A 109 2.56 0.78 -7.74
N GLY A 110 2.25 1.52 -6.70
CA GLY A 110 0.86 1.89 -6.49
C GLY A 110 0.64 2.92 -5.42
N LEU A 111 -0.52 3.56 -5.55
CA LEU A 111 -1.14 4.41 -4.55
C LEU A 111 -2.34 3.66 -4.00
N MET A 112 -2.33 3.39 -2.70
CA MET A 112 -3.35 2.61 -2.04
C MET A 112 -3.94 3.36 -0.85
N PHE A 113 -5.22 3.11 -0.60
CA PHE A 113 -5.96 3.62 0.54
C PHE A 113 -6.62 2.44 1.25
N ASP A 114 -6.34 2.31 2.54
CA ASP A 114 -6.81 1.21 3.36
C ASP A 114 -8.07 1.61 4.13
N GLY A 115 -8.87 0.60 4.50
CA GLY A 115 -9.95 0.80 5.46
C GLY A 115 -9.39 0.94 6.88
N TYR A 116 -10.23 1.38 7.82
CA TYR A 116 -9.83 1.46 9.23
C TYR A 116 -9.39 0.08 9.75
N ARG A 117 -8.11 -0.03 10.13
CA ARG A 117 -7.46 -1.28 10.58
C ARG A 117 -7.68 -2.47 9.62
N GLN A 118 -7.85 -2.14 8.35
CA GLN A 118 -8.04 -3.05 7.24
C GLN A 118 -6.92 -2.85 6.22
N ASP A 119 -6.97 -3.64 5.17
CA ASP A 119 -6.01 -3.57 4.06
C ASP A 119 -6.66 -2.89 2.83
N GLN A 120 -5.95 -2.79 1.71
CA GLN A 120 -6.31 -1.89 0.60
C GLN A 120 -7.78 -2.00 0.14
N THR A 121 -8.51 -0.89 0.25
CA THR A 121 -9.90 -0.75 -0.24
C THR A 121 -9.93 -0.10 -1.63
N ILE A 122 -9.04 0.86 -1.87
CA ILE A 122 -8.86 1.50 -3.18
C ILE A 122 -7.38 1.41 -3.55
N ALA A 123 -7.08 1.07 -4.80
CA ALA A 123 -5.71 1.01 -5.28
C ALA A 123 -5.59 1.43 -6.75
N LEU A 124 -4.66 2.35 -7.05
CA LEU A 124 -4.16 2.60 -8.40
C LEU A 124 -2.79 1.93 -8.52
N GLN A 125 -2.65 0.95 -9.40
CA GLN A 125 -1.49 0.07 -9.41
C GLN A 125 -0.95 -0.21 -10.80
N HIS A 126 0.37 -0.37 -10.87
CA HIS A 126 1.13 -1.02 -11.93
C HIS A 126 1.76 -2.29 -11.36
N ASN A 127 1.64 -3.41 -12.07
CA ASN A 127 2.36 -4.64 -11.78
C ASN A 127 2.93 -5.20 -13.07
N GLU A 128 4.23 -5.44 -13.08
CA GLU A 128 4.97 -6.01 -14.19
C GLU A 128 5.77 -7.21 -13.73
N ARG A 129 5.73 -8.28 -14.53
CA ARG A 129 6.64 -9.42 -14.41
C ARG A 129 7.01 -9.90 -15.80
N LYS A 130 8.30 -10.12 -16.02
CA LYS A 130 8.83 -10.77 -17.21
C LYS A 130 9.89 -11.78 -16.79
N ASP A 131 9.77 -13.00 -17.29
CA ASP A 131 10.76 -14.05 -17.12
C ASP A 131 10.89 -14.88 -18.41
N SER A 132 11.62 -16.00 -18.36
CA SER A 132 11.83 -16.88 -19.51
C SER A 132 10.56 -17.54 -20.03
N THR A 133 9.47 -17.53 -19.25
CA THR A 133 8.20 -18.17 -19.61
C THR A 133 7.21 -17.18 -20.23
N GLY A 134 7.47 -15.88 -20.16
CA GLY A 134 6.59 -14.87 -20.71
C GLY A 134 6.66 -13.52 -20.01
N SER A 135 5.64 -12.71 -20.24
CA SER A 135 5.48 -11.39 -19.62
C SER A 135 4.03 -11.12 -19.22
N TYR A 136 3.85 -10.33 -18.18
CA TYR A 136 2.55 -9.89 -17.68
C TYR A 136 2.68 -8.47 -17.16
N TYR A 137 1.75 -7.62 -17.57
CA TYR A 137 1.61 -6.24 -17.14
C TYR A 137 0.15 -5.99 -16.77
N GLU A 138 -0.11 -5.41 -15.60
CA GLU A 138 -1.44 -4.99 -15.15
C GLU A 138 -1.37 -3.55 -14.63
N ASP A 139 -2.10 -2.67 -15.28
CA ASP A 139 -2.21 -1.25 -14.94
C ASP A 139 -3.67 -0.92 -14.66
N GLY A 140 -4.01 -0.34 -13.52
CA GLY A 140 -5.38 0.12 -13.31
C GLY A 140 -5.79 0.50 -11.91
N LEU A 141 -7.01 1.03 -11.85
CA LEU A 141 -7.76 1.30 -10.62
C LEU A 141 -8.52 0.04 -10.19
N LYS A 142 -8.41 -0.29 -8.90
CA LYS A 142 -9.13 -1.37 -8.23
C LYS A 142 -9.91 -0.81 -7.05
N ILE A 143 -11.15 -1.27 -6.91
CA ILE A 143 -11.95 -1.04 -5.70
C ILE A 143 -12.31 -2.41 -5.12
N MET A 144 -12.01 -2.58 -3.85
CA MET A 144 -12.29 -3.79 -3.06
C MET A 144 -13.44 -3.50 -2.10
N SER A 145 -14.25 -4.52 -1.82
CA SER A 145 -15.10 -4.56 -0.61
C SER A 145 -14.42 -5.50 0.34
N ARG A 146 -14.27 -5.08 1.60
CA ARG A 146 -13.61 -5.87 2.63
C ARG A 146 -14.57 -6.20 3.79
N PRO A 147 -14.29 -7.27 4.54
CA PRO A 147 -14.91 -7.52 5.84
C PRO A 147 -14.80 -6.32 6.79
N ASP A 148 -15.63 -6.31 7.83
CA ASP A 148 -15.40 -5.44 8.99
C ASP A 148 -14.08 -5.81 9.69
N VAL A 149 -13.50 -4.89 10.46
CA VAL A 149 -12.28 -5.16 11.24
C VAL A 149 -12.43 -6.38 12.18
N SER A 150 -13.64 -6.64 12.69
CA SER A 150 -13.90 -7.81 13.55
C SER A 150 -13.62 -9.15 12.87
N ASP A 151 -13.67 -9.16 11.54
CA ASP A 151 -13.66 -10.36 10.69
C ASP A 151 -12.37 -10.49 9.86
N VAL A 152 -11.38 -9.62 10.13
CA VAL A 152 -10.04 -9.65 9.52
C VAL A 152 -9.39 -11.02 9.70
N LYS A 153 -9.61 -11.67 10.84
CA LYS A 153 -8.94 -12.93 11.17
C LYS A 153 -9.25 -14.02 10.13
N GLU A 154 -10.52 -14.22 9.82
CA GLU A 154 -10.97 -15.22 8.84
C GLU A 154 -10.46 -14.90 7.43
N GLU A 155 -10.39 -13.63 7.07
CA GLU A 155 -9.79 -13.19 5.80
C GLU A 155 -8.31 -13.58 5.71
N TYR A 156 -7.54 -13.32 6.78
CA TYR A 156 -6.11 -13.68 6.82
C TYR A 156 -5.89 -15.19 6.88
N GLU A 157 -6.75 -15.96 7.57
CA GLU A 157 -6.72 -17.43 7.54
C GLU A 157 -6.96 -17.95 6.12
N TYR A 158 -7.91 -17.36 5.39
CA TYR A 158 -8.11 -17.68 3.97
C TYR A 158 -6.88 -17.34 3.11
N TYR A 159 -6.23 -16.20 3.33
CA TYR A 159 -5.00 -15.85 2.62
C TYR A 159 -3.84 -16.78 2.93
N ALA A 160 -3.69 -17.22 4.18
CA ALA A 160 -2.69 -18.22 4.55
C ALA A 160 -2.93 -19.56 3.84
N LEU A 161 -4.18 -19.97 3.65
CA LEU A 161 -4.53 -21.16 2.86
C LEU A 161 -4.25 -20.97 1.36
N LYS A 162 -4.46 -19.76 0.84
CA LYS A 162 -4.30 -19.44 -0.59
C LYS A 162 -2.84 -19.26 -1.00
N TYR A 163 -2.03 -18.70 -0.11
CA TYR A 163 -0.63 -18.32 -0.34
C TYR A 163 0.27 -18.72 0.83
N PRO A 164 0.35 -20.01 1.19
CA PRO A 164 1.04 -20.47 2.40
C PRO A 164 2.51 -20.02 2.44
N GLU A 165 3.18 -19.96 1.29
CA GLU A 165 4.56 -19.47 1.18
C GLU A 165 4.75 -18.00 1.62
N ILE A 166 3.76 -17.13 1.43
CA ILE A 166 3.83 -15.71 1.85
C ILE A 166 3.78 -15.60 3.37
N PHE A 167 3.14 -16.57 4.02
CA PHE A 167 2.99 -16.68 5.47
C PHE A 167 4.08 -17.55 6.12
N GLY A 168 5.10 -17.95 5.35
CA GLY A 168 6.19 -18.80 5.85
C GLY A 168 5.76 -20.22 6.20
N ASP A 169 4.61 -20.68 5.68
CA ASP A 169 4.15 -22.05 5.86
C ASP A 169 4.56 -22.89 4.65
N GLU A 170 5.61 -23.70 4.83
CA GLU A 170 6.09 -24.62 3.80
C GLU A 170 5.36 -25.98 3.82
N ASN A 171 4.56 -26.24 4.85
CA ASN A 171 3.94 -27.55 5.08
C ASN A 171 2.51 -27.63 4.55
N THR A 172 1.80 -26.50 4.44
CA THR A 172 0.44 -26.46 3.90
C THR A 172 0.43 -26.74 2.39
N PRO A 173 -0.22 -27.83 1.93
CA PRO A 173 -0.29 -28.15 0.52
C PRO A 173 -1.09 -27.10 -0.27
N ARG A 174 -0.61 -26.75 -1.47
CA ARG A 174 -1.37 -25.89 -2.39
C ARG A 174 -2.68 -26.56 -2.79
N LEU A 175 -3.79 -25.90 -2.46
CA LEU A 175 -5.12 -26.31 -2.89
C LEU A 175 -5.30 -26.06 -4.40
N SER A 176 -6.15 -26.88 -5.02
CA SER A 176 -6.53 -26.65 -6.42
C SER A 176 -7.30 -25.33 -6.56
N LYS A 177 -7.21 -24.69 -7.73
CA LYS A 177 -7.94 -23.45 -8.03
C LYS A 177 -9.44 -23.57 -7.75
N ALA A 178 -10.07 -24.68 -8.17
CA ALA A 178 -11.49 -24.92 -7.93
C ALA A 178 -11.84 -24.96 -6.42
N LYS A 179 -10.94 -25.51 -5.59
CA LYS A 179 -11.13 -25.54 -4.14
C LYS A 179 -10.99 -24.15 -3.51
N ILE A 180 -9.99 -23.38 -3.92
CA ILE A 180 -9.80 -21.98 -3.48
C ILE A 180 -11.02 -21.13 -3.87
N ASP A 181 -11.47 -21.22 -5.12
CA ASP A 181 -12.62 -20.47 -5.63
C ASP A 181 -13.91 -20.84 -4.86
N SER A 182 -14.08 -22.11 -4.48
CA SER A 182 -15.21 -22.56 -3.66
C SER A 182 -15.18 -21.99 -2.25
N ILE A 183 -14.01 -21.98 -1.59
CA ILE A 183 -13.87 -21.41 -0.23
C ILE A 183 -14.12 -19.89 -0.28
N GLU A 184 -13.52 -19.21 -1.26
CA GLU A 184 -13.70 -17.77 -1.47
C GLU A 184 -15.18 -17.41 -1.65
N PHE A 185 -15.90 -18.18 -2.46
CA PHE A 185 -17.33 -18.00 -2.67
C PHE A 185 -18.12 -18.16 -1.36
N GLU A 186 -17.88 -19.20 -0.58
CA GLU A 186 -18.59 -19.40 0.69
C GLU A 186 -18.31 -18.28 1.70
N LEU A 187 -17.05 -17.85 1.85
CA LEU A 187 -16.69 -16.72 2.73
C LEU A 187 -17.32 -15.40 2.26
N SER A 188 -17.40 -15.19 0.94
CA SER A 188 -17.98 -13.97 0.38
C SER A 188 -19.47 -13.81 0.69
N LYS A 189 -20.21 -14.92 0.89
CA LYS A 189 -21.64 -14.86 1.26
C LYS A 189 -21.86 -14.17 2.60
N TYR A 190 -20.88 -14.26 3.49
CA TYR A 190 -20.91 -13.71 4.85
C TYR A 190 -20.01 -12.49 5.02
N ASN A 191 -19.50 -11.92 3.92
CA ASN A 191 -18.56 -10.80 3.92
C ASN A 191 -17.30 -11.07 4.76
N LYS A 192 -16.73 -12.29 4.68
CA LYS A 192 -15.55 -12.72 5.46
C LYS A 192 -14.24 -12.71 4.67
N VAL A 193 -14.24 -12.17 3.46
CA VAL A 193 -13.06 -12.10 2.57
C VAL A 193 -13.21 -10.93 1.63
N ALA A 194 -12.11 -10.22 1.33
CA ALA A 194 -12.15 -9.16 0.33
C ALA A 194 -12.62 -9.66 -1.03
N GLN A 195 -13.46 -8.85 -1.67
CA GLN A 195 -13.93 -9.07 -3.03
C GLN A 195 -13.66 -7.85 -3.88
N ARG A 196 -12.99 -8.05 -5.02
CA ARG A 196 -12.84 -6.98 -6.01
C ARG A 196 -14.23 -6.61 -6.53
N ARG A 197 -14.58 -5.33 -6.43
CA ARG A 197 -15.87 -4.78 -6.90
C ARG A 197 -15.74 -4.15 -8.27
N LEU A 198 -14.59 -3.50 -8.51
CA LEU A 198 -14.31 -2.79 -9.74
C LEU A 198 -12.85 -2.98 -10.15
N PHE A 199 -12.63 -3.14 -11.45
CA PHE A 199 -11.34 -2.95 -12.09
C PHE A 199 -11.54 -2.04 -13.32
N LEU A 200 -10.73 -0.99 -13.44
CA LEU A 200 -10.63 -0.15 -14.62
C LEU A 200 -9.17 -0.07 -15.01
N GLY A 201 -8.80 -0.62 -16.17
CA GLY A 201 -7.39 -0.66 -16.55
C GLY A 201 -7.11 -1.59 -17.72
N SER A 202 -5.84 -1.95 -17.86
CA SER A 202 -5.34 -2.84 -18.91
C SER A 202 -4.55 -4.01 -18.33
N LYS A 203 -4.60 -5.14 -19.05
CA LYS A 203 -3.77 -6.31 -18.84
C LYS A 203 -3.17 -6.69 -20.18
N ARG A 204 -1.85 -6.83 -20.22
CA ARG A 204 -1.13 -7.19 -21.45
C ARG A 204 0.05 -8.10 -21.14
N GLY A 205 0.61 -8.72 -22.16
CA GLY A 205 1.81 -9.54 -22.04
C GLY A 205 1.83 -10.72 -22.99
N ASP A 206 2.64 -11.72 -22.68
CA ASP A 206 2.82 -12.92 -23.48
C ASP A 206 2.87 -14.13 -22.54
N ARG A 207 2.05 -15.14 -22.80
CA ARG A 207 1.98 -16.38 -22.00
C ARG A 207 2.44 -17.62 -22.77
N GLY A 208 3.23 -17.43 -23.84
CA GLY A 208 3.65 -18.50 -24.74
C GLY A 208 2.63 -18.84 -25.84
N GLU A 209 1.46 -18.19 -25.82
CA GLU A 209 0.41 -18.31 -26.85
C GLU A 209 0.33 -17.07 -27.74
N GLY A 210 1.28 -16.13 -27.58
CA GLY A 210 1.30 -14.84 -28.27
C GLY A 210 0.91 -13.66 -27.38
N TRP A 211 1.14 -12.46 -27.91
CA TRP A 211 0.86 -11.23 -27.21
C TRP A 211 -0.65 -11.04 -27.02
N PHE A 212 -1.08 -10.77 -25.78
CA PHE A 212 -2.43 -10.32 -25.46
C PHE A 212 -2.38 -8.89 -24.95
N ASP A 213 -3.43 -8.13 -25.24
CA ASP A 213 -3.64 -6.78 -24.75
C ASP A 213 -5.14 -6.54 -24.61
N GLU A 214 -5.59 -6.35 -23.38
CA GLU A 214 -6.99 -6.17 -23.03
C GLU A 214 -7.11 -4.95 -22.14
N SER A 215 -8.06 -4.07 -22.45
CA SER A 215 -8.37 -2.91 -21.61
C SER A 215 -9.86 -2.80 -21.38
N GLY A 216 -10.26 -2.41 -20.18
CA GLY A 216 -11.68 -2.29 -19.88
C GLY A 216 -12.04 -1.95 -18.43
N LEU A 217 -13.35 -1.85 -18.25
CA LEU A 217 -14.06 -1.70 -17.00
C LEU A 217 -14.79 -3.01 -16.68
N TYR A 218 -14.55 -3.55 -15.49
CA TYR A 218 -15.13 -4.80 -15.02
C TYR A 218 -15.77 -4.55 -13.66
N ILE A 219 -17.08 -4.73 -13.59
CA ILE A 219 -17.88 -4.54 -12.39
C ILE A 219 -18.36 -5.91 -11.92
N LYS A 220 -18.13 -6.21 -10.64
CA LYS A 220 -18.44 -7.52 -10.04
C LYS A 220 -19.67 -7.43 -9.13
N ASN A 221 -20.32 -8.56 -8.82
CA ASN A 221 -21.28 -8.69 -7.72
C ASN A 221 -20.56 -8.98 -6.39
N LYS A 222 -21.28 -8.91 -5.27
CA LYS A 222 -20.71 -9.06 -3.92
C LYS A 222 -19.93 -10.37 -3.68
N TYR A 223 -20.06 -11.36 -4.58
CA TYR A 223 -19.35 -12.63 -4.54
C TYR A 223 -18.13 -12.68 -5.48
N GLY A 224 -17.72 -11.54 -6.06
CA GLY A 224 -16.55 -11.43 -6.95
C GLY A 224 -16.78 -11.83 -8.40
N LYS A 225 -18.01 -12.20 -8.79
CA LYS A 225 -18.34 -12.58 -10.17
C LYS A 225 -18.61 -11.35 -11.02
N ASP A 226 -18.10 -11.30 -12.24
CA ASP A 226 -18.34 -10.17 -13.15
C ASP A 226 -19.83 -10.10 -13.52
N MET A 227 -20.42 -8.92 -13.42
CA MET A 227 -21.82 -8.64 -13.82
C MET A 227 -21.89 -7.71 -15.02
N ILE A 228 -20.90 -6.82 -15.18
CA ILE A 228 -20.79 -5.91 -16.33
C ILE A 228 -19.33 -5.88 -16.77
N ARG A 229 -19.09 -6.01 -18.08
CA ARG A 229 -17.78 -5.81 -18.70
C ARG A 229 -17.92 -4.85 -19.87
N ILE A 230 -17.08 -3.83 -19.90
CA ILE A 230 -16.94 -2.89 -21.02
C ILE A 230 -15.47 -2.91 -21.40
N TYR A 231 -15.09 -3.53 -22.50
CA TYR A 231 -13.68 -3.79 -22.80
C TYR A 231 -13.39 -3.91 -24.30
N VAL A 232 -12.12 -3.82 -24.66
CA VAL A 232 -11.61 -4.18 -25.99
C VAL A 232 -10.92 -5.53 -25.87
N ASP A 233 -11.35 -6.50 -26.68
CA ASP A 233 -10.79 -7.86 -26.66
C ASP A 233 -9.45 -7.95 -27.42
N LYS A 234 -8.80 -9.12 -27.32
CA LYS A 234 -7.53 -9.41 -27.99
C LYS A 234 -7.54 -9.28 -29.52
N ASN A 235 -8.71 -9.25 -30.15
CA ASN A 235 -8.87 -9.04 -31.60
C ASN A 235 -9.19 -7.57 -31.93
N ASN A 236 -9.05 -6.66 -30.95
CA ASN A 236 -9.35 -5.24 -31.06
C ASN A 236 -10.83 -4.95 -31.34
N ILE A 237 -11.75 -5.81 -30.85
CA ILE A 237 -13.19 -5.63 -31.01
C ILE A 237 -13.77 -5.10 -29.69
N PRO A 238 -14.49 -3.95 -29.70
CA PRO A 238 -15.21 -3.47 -28.53
C PRO A 238 -16.32 -4.42 -28.08
N LYS A 239 -16.45 -4.62 -26.78
CA LYS A 239 -17.42 -5.50 -26.13
C LYS A 239 -18.15 -4.78 -25.00
N PHE A 240 -19.45 -5.07 -24.91
CA PHE A 240 -20.29 -4.73 -23.78
C PHE A 240 -21.07 -5.98 -23.38
N GLU A 241 -20.76 -6.53 -22.22
CA GLU A 241 -21.36 -7.76 -21.70
C GLU A 241 -22.05 -7.48 -20.37
N VAL A 242 -23.30 -7.94 -20.25
CA VAL A 242 -24.05 -7.98 -18.99
C VAL A 242 -24.26 -9.45 -18.65
N MET A 243 -24.03 -9.82 -17.39
CA MET A 243 -24.19 -11.20 -16.92
C MET A 243 -25.22 -11.27 -15.80
N ASP A 244 -25.86 -12.43 -15.67
CA ASP A 244 -26.75 -12.73 -14.55
C ASP A 244 -25.95 -13.07 -13.27
N THR A 245 -26.65 -13.37 -12.18
CA THR A 245 -26.02 -13.69 -10.90
C THR A 245 -25.17 -14.97 -10.91
N LEU A 246 -25.36 -15.86 -11.90
CA LEU A 246 -24.58 -17.07 -12.09
C LEU A 246 -23.35 -16.84 -12.97
N GLY A 247 -23.27 -15.68 -13.64
CA GLY A 247 -22.18 -15.30 -14.54
C GLY A 247 -22.46 -15.64 -16.01
N GLU A 248 -23.70 -16.03 -16.35
CA GLU A 248 -24.10 -16.29 -17.73
C GLU A 248 -24.39 -14.98 -18.46
N ILE A 249 -23.94 -14.87 -19.71
CA ILE A 249 -24.11 -13.65 -20.51
C ILE A 249 -25.60 -13.47 -20.85
N VAL A 250 -26.15 -12.36 -20.40
CA VAL A 250 -27.49 -11.91 -20.78
C VAL A 250 -27.33 -11.01 -22.01
N ARG A 251 -27.76 -11.51 -23.17
CA ARG A 251 -27.83 -10.69 -24.38
C ARG A 251 -28.96 -9.67 -24.24
N TYR A 252 -28.62 -8.39 -24.17
CA TYR A 252 -29.59 -7.31 -24.31
C TYR A 252 -29.52 -6.76 -25.74
N ASN A 253 -30.67 -6.74 -26.42
CA ASN A 253 -30.83 -5.89 -27.60
C ASN A 253 -30.96 -4.45 -27.11
N LEU A 254 -29.90 -3.66 -27.28
CA LEU A 254 -29.87 -2.25 -26.85
C LEU A 254 -30.74 -1.34 -27.73
N ILE A 255 -31.30 -1.88 -28.82
CA ILE A 255 -32.26 -1.22 -29.69
C ILE A 255 -33.55 -2.08 -29.65
N PRO A 256 -34.66 -1.57 -29.09
CA PRO A 256 -35.97 -2.19 -29.24
C PRO A 256 -36.35 -2.24 -30.73
N GLU A 257 -36.95 -3.35 -31.19
CA GLU A 257 -37.63 -3.40 -32.50
C GLU A 257 -38.82 -2.42 -32.56
#